data_AF-A0A9P5YPI8-F1
#
_entry.id   AF-A0A9P5YPI8-F1
#
_cell.length_a   1.000
_cell.length_b   1.000
_cell.length_c   1.000
_cell.angle_alpha   90.00
_cell.angle_beta   90.00
_cell.angle_gamma   90.00
#
_symmetry.space_group_name_H-M   'P 1'
#
loop_
_entity.id
_entity.type
_entity.pdbx_description
1 polymer ?
#
loop_
_entity_poly.entity_id
_entity_poly.type
_entity_poly.pdbx_seq_one_letter_code
_entity_poly.pdbx_strand_id
1 'polypeptide(L)'
;MPSEDDTFPDSEQCFRQAFDHPDAPAKLLKLIKEYPEYMVIIDLVVTYQTIVQENPDRAEELTRTLVAVRNSPDAPIISGDTTLAEIFSCRLAFLHGVALIIDDEKKILGTSNEFLSGSLLSGLSFKYNLCGCSDQSGAILDGLDADPISPISEVLVAGACIQLLVAGSIIIRRSSSYFKSAKKIATRLKAQRHSGTVKDKNAQKLLELAISHAESGFKKRNDIDNAWKILFPLELPPSVHR
;
A
#
# COMPACT_ATOMS: atom_id res chain seq x y z
N MET A 1 -22.02 -28.19 -7.58
CA MET A 1 -20.63 -27.71 -7.51
C MET A 1 -20.17 -27.57 -8.95
N PRO A 2 -20.01 -26.34 -9.48
CA PRO A 2 -19.41 -26.14 -10.79
C PRO A 2 -17.98 -26.68 -10.79
N SER A 3 -17.56 -27.26 -11.91
CA SER A 3 -16.27 -27.92 -12.14
C SER A 3 -15.09 -26.95 -12.08
N GLU A 4 -13.95 -27.45 -11.63
CA GLU A 4 -12.61 -26.84 -11.71
C GLU A 4 -12.11 -26.73 -13.18
N ASP A 5 -12.93 -26.17 -14.08
CA ASP A 5 -12.39 -25.66 -15.34
C ASP A 5 -11.77 -24.31 -15.01
N ASP A 6 -10.45 -24.24 -15.11
CA ASP A 6 -9.65 -23.03 -14.97
C ASP A 6 -10.08 -22.06 -16.09
N THR A 7 -11.05 -21.20 -15.80
CA THR A 7 -11.71 -20.35 -16.83
C THR A 7 -10.76 -19.32 -17.44
N PHE A 8 -9.62 -19.08 -16.79
CA PHE A 8 -8.53 -18.26 -17.32
C PHE A 8 -7.16 -18.86 -16.95
N PRO A 9 -6.69 -19.89 -17.68
CA PRO A 9 -5.39 -20.50 -17.40
C PRO A 9 -4.27 -19.48 -17.60
N ASP A 10 -3.22 -19.59 -16.78
CA ASP A 10 -2.06 -18.69 -16.78
C ASP A 10 -2.40 -17.19 -16.51
N SER A 11 -3.50 -16.92 -15.79
CA SER A 11 -3.98 -15.57 -15.48
C SER A 11 -2.89 -14.66 -14.90
N GLU A 12 -2.09 -15.15 -13.96
CA GLU A 12 -0.96 -14.42 -13.37
C GLU A 12 0.04 -13.96 -14.44
N GLN A 13 0.46 -14.85 -15.34
CA GLN A 13 1.42 -14.53 -16.38
C GLN A 13 0.86 -13.49 -17.36
N CYS A 14 -0.41 -13.64 -17.76
CA CYS A 14 -1.09 -12.68 -18.62
C CYS A 14 -1.18 -11.29 -17.96
N PHE A 15 -1.50 -11.21 -16.68
CA PHE A 15 -1.56 -9.95 -15.94
C PHE A 15 -0.19 -9.31 -15.76
N ARG A 16 0.86 -10.08 -15.46
CA ARG A 16 2.24 -9.57 -15.42
C ARG A 16 2.65 -8.94 -16.76
N GLN A 17 2.42 -9.66 -17.86
CA GLN A 17 2.68 -9.15 -19.21
C GLN A 17 1.87 -7.88 -19.52
N ALA A 18 0.61 -7.82 -19.08
CA ALA A 18 -0.22 -6.63 -19.25
C ALA A 18 0.28 -5.44 -18.43
N PHE A 19 0.75 -5.65 -17.19
CA PHE A 19 1.34 -4.59 -16.36
C PHE A 19 2.69 -4.07 -16.89
N ASP A 20 3.46 -4.90 -17.60
CA ASP A 20 4.72 -4.49 -18.21
C ASP A 20 4.54 -3.84 -19.59
N HIS A 21 3.32 -3.84 -20.13
CA HIS A 21 3.03 -3.22 -21.41
C HIS A 21 2.98 -1.68 -21.29
N PRO A 22 3.52 -0.91 -22.27
CA PRO A 22 3.48 0.56 -22.23
C PRO A 22 2.07 1.18 -22.14
N ASP A 23 1.07 0.45 -22.63
CA ASP A 23 -0.36 0.76 -22.49
C ASP A 23 -1.05 -0.28 -21.60
N ALA A 24 -0.57 -0.41 -20.36
CA ALA A 24 -1.07 -1.39 -19.40
C ALA A 24 -2.59 -1.28 -19.15
N PRO A 25 -3.20 -0.09 -18.99
CA PRO A 25 -4.64 0.01 -18.76
C PRO A 25 -5.48 -0.64 -19.88
N ALA A 26 -5.13 -0.41 -21.16
CA ALA A 26 -5.87 -0.99 -22.27
C ALA A 26 -5.70 -2.51 -22.35
N LYS A 27 -4.49 -3.04 -22.05
CA LYS A 27 -4.26 -4.50 -22.04
C LYS A 27 -5.03 -5.20 -20.93
N LEU A 28 -5.03 -4.63 -19.72
CA LEU A 28 -5.80 -5.15 -18.61
C LEU A 28 -7.30 -5.13 -18.90
N LEU A 29 -7.82 -4.01 -19.44
CA LEU A 29 -9.22 -3.93 -19.84
C LEU A 29 -9.59 -4.96 -20.90
N LYS A 30 -8.70 -5.22 -21.87
CA LYS A 30 -8.92 -6.27 -22.87
C LYS A 30 -9.07 -7.64 -22.20
N LEU A 31 -8.15 -8.01 -21.30
CA LEU A 31 -8.21 -9.28 -20.58
C LEU A 31 -9.50 -9.42 -19.77
N ILE A 32 -9.87 -8.37 -19.03
CA ILE A 32 -11.10 -8.36 -18.24
C ILE A 32 -12.35 -8.49 -19.13
N LYS A 33 -12.37 -7.88 -20.32
CA LYS A 33 -13.49 -8.00 -21.27
C LYS A 33 -13.59 -9.40 -21.88
N GLU A 34 -12.45 -10.05 -22.10
CA GLU A 34 -12.37 -11.42 -22.64
C GLU A 34 -12.83 -12.44 -21.60
N TYR A 35 -12.53 -12.20 -20.32
CA TYR A 35 -12.90 -13.05 -19.19
C TYR A 35 -13.55 -12.22 -18.06
N PRO A 36 -14.81 -11.77 -18.20
CA PRO A 36 -15.47 -10.86 -17.26
C PRO A 36 -15.99 -11.59 -16.02
N GLU A 37 -15.14 -12.38 -15.37
CA GLU A 37 -15.50 -13.20 -14.22
C GLU A 37 -14.91 -12.64 -12.93
N TYR A 38 -15.61 -12.86 -11.81
CA TYR A 38 -15.17 -12.37 -10.50
C TYR A 38 -13.78 -12.89 -10.10
N MET A 39 -13.48 -14.15 -10.41
CA MET A 39 -12.18 -14.76 -10.11
C MET A 39 -11.03 -14.12 -10.89
N VAL A 40 -11.25 -13.73 -12.14
CA VAL A 40 -10.27 -13.03 -12.97
C VAL A 40 -9.89 -11.67 -12.35
N ILE A 41 -10.86 -10.97 -11.76
CA ILE A 41 -10.58 -9.71 -11.05
C ILE A 41 -9.81 -9.96 -9.76
N ILE A 42 -10.09 -11.06 -9.05
CA ILE A 42 -9.30 -11.47 -7.88
C ILE A 42 -7.85 -11.70 -8.27
N ASP A 43 -7.61 -12.47 -9.33
CA ASP A 43 -6.28 -12.80 -9.83
C ASP A 43 -5.51 -11.56 -10.25
N LEU A 44 -6.18 -10.59 -10.89
CA LEU A 44 -5.59 -9.29 -11.21
C LEU A 44 -5.09 -8.58 -9.95
N VAL A 45 -5.91 -8.47 -8.91
CA VAL A 45 -5.54 -7.74 -7.69
C VAL A 45 -4.45 -8.49 -6.91
N VAL A 46 -4.47 -9.82 -6.89
CA VAL A 46 -3.40 -10.65 -6.29
C VAL A 46 -2.09 -10.44 -7.06
N THR A 47 -2.12 -10.54 -8.39
CA THR A 47 -0.94 -10.34 -9.24
C THR A 47 -0.35 -8.94 -9.07
N TYR A 48 -1.21 -7.92 -9.02
CA TYR A 48 -0.81 -6.55 -8.69
C TYR A 48 -0.03 -6.47 -7.38
N GLN A 49 -0.55 -7.08 -6.30
CA GLN A 49 0.12 -7.08 -5.01
C GLN A 49 1.46 -7.81 -5.08
N THR A 50 1.52 -8.97 -5.72
CA THR A 50 2.76 -9.75 -5.88
C THR A 50 3.83 -8.95 -6.62
N ILE A 51 3.49 -8.30 -7.74
CA ILE A 51 4.43 -7.45 -8.48
C ILE A 51 4.94 -6.30 -7.61
N VAL A 52 4.07 -5.69 -6.80
CA VAL A 52 4.49 -4.63 -5.87
C VAL A 52 5.38 -5.16 -4.76
N GLN A 53 5.13 -6.35 -4.23
CA GLN A 53 6.00 -6.96 -3.22
C GLN A 53 7.39 -7.29 -3.78
N GLU A 54 7.46 -7.75 -5.03
CA GLU A 54 8.72 -8.00 -5.74
C GLU A 54 9.47 -6.70 -6.09
N ASN A 55 8.74 -5.63 -6.44
CA ASN A 55 9.31 -4.35 -6.82
C ASN A 55 8.46 -3.16 -6.31
N PRO A 56 8.63 -2.75 -5.05
CA PRO A 56 7.83 -1.69 -4.45
C PRO A 56 8.02 -0.31 -5.10
N ASP A 57 9.10 -0.10 -5.84
CA ASP A 57 9.32 1.15 -6.59
C ASP A 57 8.29 1.36 -7.71
N ARG A 58 7.65 0.29 -8.19
CA ARG A 58 6.58 0.34 -9.20
C ARG A 58 5.19 0.57 -8.60
N ALA A 59 5.05 0.59 -7.27
CA ALA A 59 3.75 0.55 -6.61
C ALA A 59 2.81 1.68 -7.05
N GLU A 60 3.31 2.91 -7.14
CA GLU A 60 2.48 4.04 -7.55
C GLU A 60 1.99 3.92 -9.00
N GLU A 61 2.89 3.59 -9.92
CA GLU A 61 2.55 3.42 -11.34
C GLU A 61 1.48 2.33 -11.52
N LEU A 62 1.69 1.16 -10.91
CA LEU A 62 0.76 0.04 -10.97
C LEU A 62 -0.60 0.39 -10.33
N THR A 63 -0.59 1.16 -9.23
CA THR A 63 -1.82 1.66 -8.61
C THR A 63 -2.58 2.58 -9.57
N ARG A 64 -1.89 3.51 -10.22
CA ARG A 64 -2.52 4.42 -11.21
C ARG A 64 -3.10 3.64 -12.39
N THR A 65 -2.44 2.57 -12.82
CA THR A 65 -2.95 1.66 -13.85
C THR A 65 -4.26 1.01 -13.40
N LEU A 66 -4.35 0.48 -12.17
CA LEU A 66 -5.62 -0.05 -11.65
C LEU A 66 -6.72 1.02 -11.57
N VAL A 67 -6.37 2.25 -11.18
CA VAL A 67 -7.31 3.38 -11.15
C VAL A 67 -7.84 3.70 -12.55
N ALA A 68 -6.97 3.68 -13.57
CA ALA A 68 -7.35 3.92 -14.96
C ALA A 68 -8.28 2.82 -15.48
N VAL A 69 -7.99 1.55 -15.18
CA VAL A 69 -8.86 0.41 -15.51
C VAL A 69 -10.23 0.57 -14.84
N ARG A 70 -10.27 0.84 -13.53
CA ARG A 70 -11.51 1.03 -12.76
C ARG A 70 -12.37 2.16 -13.30
N ASN A 71 -11.75 3.29 -13.65
CA ASN A 71 -12.45 4.50 -14.07
C ASN A 71 -12.76 4.53 -15.57
N SER A 72 -12.37 3.50 -16.32
CA SER A 72 -12.57 3.46 -17.76
C SER A 72 -14.06 3.41 -18.10
N PRO A 73 -14.55 4.19 -19.08
CA PRO A 73 -15.92 4.05 -19.58
C PRO A 73 -16.16 2.70 -20.24
N ASP A 74 -15.07 2.01 -20.61
CA ASP A 74 -15.05 0.69 -21.21
C ASP A 74 -15.00 -0.45 -20.19
N ALA A 75 -14.98 -0.17 -18.88
CA ALA A 75 -14.96 -1.21 -17.86
C ALA A 75 -16.23 -2.07 -17.93
N PRO A 76 -16.12 -3.41 -18.07
CA PRO A 76 -17.30 -4.26 -18.12
C PRO A 76 -17.93 -4.40 -16.73
N ILE A 77 -19.22 -4.73 -16.73
CA ILE A 77 -19.93 -5.23 -15.55
C ILE A 77 -19.59 -6.72 -15.42
N ILE A 78 -19.20 -7.16 -14.22
CA ILE A 78 -18.62 -8.50 -14.02
C ILE A 78 -19.70 -9.53 -13.66
N SER A 79 -20.60 -9.20 -12.73
CA SER A 79 -21.69 -10.09 -12.33
C SER A 79 -22.87 -9.31 -11.78
N GLY A 80 -24.05 -9.48 -12.39
CA GLY A 80 -25.24 -8.71 -12.06
C GLY A 80 -24.99 -7.21 -12.24
N ASP A 81 -25.08 -6.46 -11.13
CA ASP A 81 -24.82 -5.02 -11.10
C ASP A 81 -23.45 -4.67 -10.46
N THR A 82 -22.60 -5.66 -10.19
CA THR A 82 -21.33 -5.45 -9.50
C THR A 82 -20.28 -4.84 -10.43
N THR A 83 -19.75 -3.69 -10.03
CA THR A 83 -18.74 -2.91 -10.76
C THR A 83 -17.30 -3.31 -10.39
N LEU A 84 -16.34 -3.01 -11.26
CA LEU A 84 -14.91 -3.15 -10.92
C LEU A 84 -14.52 -2.37 -9.66
N ALA A 85 -15.12 -1.21 -9.43
CA ALA A 85 -14.84 -0.39 -8.26
C ALA A 85 -15.21 -1.12 -6.95
N GLU A 86 -16.37 -1.79 -6.92
CA GLU A 86 -16.81 -2.55 -5.76
C GLU A 86 -15.94 -3.78 -5.51
N ILE A 87 -15.57 -4.51 -6.57
CA ILE A 87 -14.70 -5.68 -6.46
C ILE A 87 -13.30 -5.28 -6.00
N PHE A 88 -12.70 -4.24 -6.59
CA PHE A 88 -11.40 -3.73 -6.16
C PHE A 88 -11.44 -3.28 -4.69
N SER A 89 -12.46 -2.53 -4.29
CA SER A 89 -12.60 -2.08 -2.91
C SER A 89 -12.68 -3.24 -1.93
N CYS A 90 -13.55 -4.23 -2.20
CA CYS A 90 -13.73 -5.41 -1.37
C CYS A 90 -12.45 -6.27 -1.31
N ARG A 91 -11.85 -6.56 -2.46
CA ARG A 91 -10.68 -7.45 -2.54
C ARG A 91 -9.44 -6.82 -1.94
N LEU A 92 -9.18 -5.53 -2.20
CA LEU A 92 -8.09 -4.81 -1.57
C LEU A 92 -8.29 -4.71 -0.05
N ALA A 93 -9.51 -4.52 0.45
CA ALA A 93 -9.77 -4.52 1.90
C ALA A 93 -9.35 -5.84 2.55
N PHE A 94 -9.74 -6.97 1.94
CA PHE A 94 -9.34 -8.31 2.40
C PHE A 94 -7.82 -8.48 2.39
N LEU A 95 -7.16 -8.11 1.29
CA LEU A 95 -5.71 -8.24 1.15
C LEU A 95 -4.95 -7.34 2.14
N HIS A 96 -5.44 -6.12 2.41
CA HIS A 96 -4.89 -5.27 3.46
C HIS A 96 -5.04 -5.90 4.84
N GLY A 97 -6.18 -6.52 5.13
CA GLY A 97 -6.41 -7.25 6.36
C GLY A 97 -5.40 -8.39 6.59
N VAL A 98 -4.93 -9.04 5.53
CA VAL A 98 -3.89 -10.09 5.62
C VAL A 98 -2.48 -9.49 5.67
N ALA A 99 -2.17 -8.55 4.78
CA ALA A 99 -0.82 -7.99 4.63
C ALA A 99 -0.38 -7.14 5.82
N LEU A 100 -1.33 -6.52 6.54
CA LEU A 100 -1.08 -5.67 7.69
C LEU A 100 -1.09 -6.43 9.03
N ILE A 101 -1.15 -7.76 9.00
CA ILE A 101 -0.85 -8.59 10.17
C ILE A 101 0.65 -8.75 10.26
N ILE A 102 1.23 -8.27 11.36
CA ILE A 102 2.63 -8.47 11.70
C ILE A 102 2.78 -9.67 12.65
N ASP A 103 3.75 -10.52 12.36
CA ASP A 103 4.12 -11.69 13.13
C ASP A 103 5.64 -11.69 13.39
N ASP A 104 6.12 -12.73 14.06
CA ASP A 104 7.53 -12.87 14.40
C ASP A 104 8.45 -13.01 13.18
N GLU A 105 7.93 -13.40 12.01
CA GLU A 105 8.70 -13.54 10.77
C GLU A 105 8.86 -12.16 10.09
N LYS A 106 7.90 -11.25 10.31
CA LYS A 106 7.88 -9.88 9.76
C LYS A 106 8.51 -8.83 10.68
N LYS A 107 9.24 -9.23 11.72
CA LYS A 107 9.89 -8.28 12.66
C LYS A 107 11.14 -7.58 12.12
N ILE A 108 11.71 -8.09 11.02
CA ILE A 108 12.95 -7.56 10.46
C ILE A 108 12.62 -6.44 9.47
N LEU A 109 13.15 -5.24 9.70
CA LEU A 109 13.08 -4.14 8.75
C LEU A 109 13.91 -4.48 7.49
N GLY A 110 13.26 -4.55 6.33
CA GLY A 110 13.93 -4.90 5.08
C GLY A 110 13.02 -4.77 3.87
N THR A 111 13.60 -4.80 2.66
CA THR A 111 12.86 -4.64 1.40
C THR A 111 11.91 -5.80 1.10
N SER A 112 12.17 -6.99 1.65
CA SER A 112 11.30 -8.16 1.55
C SER A 112 10.21 -8.21 2.63
N ASN A 113 10.10 -7.19 3.47
CA ASN A 113 9.12 -7.18 4.55
C ASN A 113 7.71 -6.90 3.99
N GLU A 114 6.86 -7.92 3.97
CA GLU A 114 5.51 -7.85 3.43
C GLU A 114 4.61 -6.82 4.13
N PHE A 115 4.80 -6.60 5.44
CA PHE A 115 4.02 -5.60 6.19
C PHE A 115 4.35 -4.18 5.71
N LEU A 116 5.60 -3.89 5.38
CA LEU A 116 6.00 -2.59 4.84
C LEU A 116 5.46 -2.37 3.42
N SER A 117 5.53 -3.40 2.57
CA SER A 117 4.92 -3.34 1.22
C SER A 117 3.39 -3.21 1.30
N GLY A 118 2.75 -3.92 2.24
CA GLY A 118 1.33 -3.76 2.57
C GLY A 118 0.99 -2.36 3.06
N SER A 119 1.86 -1.76 3.88
CA SER A 119 1.71 -0.37 4.34
C SER A 119 1.81 0.63 3.18
N LEU A 120 2.71 0.41 2.21
CA LEU A 120 2.79 1.22 1.00
C LEU A 120 1.50 1.11 0.17
N LEU A 121 1.05 -0.12 -0.10
CA LEU A 121 -0.20 -0.40 -0.82
C LEU A 121 -1.43 0.18 -0.12
N SER A 122 -1.47 0.14 1.22
CA SER A 122 -2.52 0.73 2.04
C SER A 122 -2.57 2.25 1.86
N GLY A 123 -1.42 2.93 1.97
CA GLY A 123 -1.32 4.37 1.71
C GLY A 123 -1.80 4.73 0.30
N LEU A 124 -1.34 4.00 -0.71
CA LEU A 124 -1.74 4.20 -2.10
C LEU A 124 -3.24 3.96 -2.32
N SER A 125 -3.82 2.94 -1.66
CA SER A 125 -5.26 2.66 -1.73
C SER A 125 -6.08 3.82 -1.18
N PHE A 126 -5.66 4.44 -0.07
CA PHE A 126 -6.28 5.67 0.42
C PHE A 126 -6.09 6.82 -0.57
N LYS A 127 -4.85 7.04 -1.05
CA LYS A 127 -4.49 8.15 -1.95
C LYS A 127 -5.36 8.19 -3.20
N TYR A 128 -5.55 7.02 -3.81
CA TYR A 128 -6.26 6.87 -5.08
C TYR A 128 -7.73 6.45 -4.93
N ASN A 129 -8.24 6.43 -3.70
CA ASN A 129 -9.61 6.02 -3.39
C ASN A 129 -9.94 4.62 -3.94
N LEU A 130 -8.99 3.68 -3.92
CA LEU A 130 -9.26 2.28 -4.32
C LEU A 130 -9.96 1.52 -3.20
N CYS A 131 -9.56 1.75 -1.95
CA CYS A 131 -10.10 1.09 -0.76
C CYS A 131 -9.82 1.92 0.50
N GLY A 132 -10.61 1.71 1.55
CA GLY A 132 -10.36 2.16 2.91
C GLY A 132 -11.10 1.27 3.91
N CYS A 133 -10.39 0.55 4.77
CA CYS A 133 -10.97 -0.32 5.80
C CYS A 133 -10.43 -0.03 7.22
N SER A 134 -11.03 -0.67 8.21
CA SER A 134 -10.63 -0.56 9.62
C SER A 134 -9.23 -1.11 9.87
N ASP A 135 -8.83 -2.20 9.20
CA ASP A 135 -7.52 -2.85 9.41
C ASP A 135 -6.37 -1.92 9.01
N GLN A 136 -6.54 -1.17 7.92
CA GLN A 136 -5.58 -0.13 7.53
C GLN A 136 -5.44 0.95 8.61
N SER A 137 -6.56 1.37 9.21
CA SER A 137 -6.53 2.36 10.31
C SER A 137 -5.94 1.76 11.59
N GLY A 138 -6.19 0.47 11.86
CA GLY A 138 -5.63 -0.31 12.96
C GLY A 138 -4.11 -0.38 12.88
N ALA A 139 -3.55 -0.74 11.73
CA ALA A 139 -2.11 -0.82 11.52
C ALA A 139 -1.39 0.53 11.76
N ILE A 140 -2.03 1.65 11.41
CA ILE A 140 -1.50 2.98 11.74
C ILE A 140 -1.53 3.21 13.26
N LEU A 141 -2.62 2.83 13.94
CA LEU A 141 -2.71 2.96 15.40
C LEU A 141 -1.67 2.10 16.11
N ASP A 142 -1.46 0.87 15.65
CA ASP A 142 -0.46 -0.06 16.20
C ASP A 142 0.94 0.53 16.07
N GLY A 143 1.29 1.13 14.94
CA GLY A 143 2.57 1.85 14.79
C GLY A 143 2.67 3.11 15.65
N LEU A 144 1.57 3.84 15.85
CA LEU A 144 1.57 5.03 16.71
C LEU A 144 1.65 4.69 18.21
N ASP A 145 1.11 3.55 18.64
CA ASP A 145 1.12 3.04 20.04
C ASP A 145 2.09 1.87 20.24
N ALA A 146 3.04 1.65 19.32
CA ALA A 146 3.98 0.55 19.39
C ALA A 146 4.78 0.56 20.70
N ASP A 147 4.91 -0.61 21.34
CA ASP A 147 5.66 -0.78 22.58
C ASP A 147 7.17 -0.75 22.29
N PRO A 148 7.96 0.22 22.78
CA PRO A 148 9.39 0.35 22.45
C PRO A 148 10.25 -0.88 22.73
N ILE A 149 9.82 -1.78 23.63
CA ILE A 149 10.57 -3.02 23.93
C ILE A 149 10.22 -4.19 23.00
N SER A 150 9.12 -4.10 22.25
CA SER A 150 8.69 -5.20 21.37
C SER A 150 9.56 -5.30 20.12
N PRO A 151 9.91 -6.53 19.68
CA PRO A 151 10.81 -6.73 18.54
C PRO A 151 10.22 -6.29 17.19
N ILE A 152 8.91 -6.10 17.09
CA ILE A 152 8.21 -5.68 15.86
C ILE A 152 7.97 -4.17 15.78
N SER A 153 8.23 -3.42 16.86
CA SER A 153 7.78 -2.03 16.98
C SER A 153 8.41 -1.09 15.99
N GLU A 154 9.66 -1.31 15.62
CA GLU A 154 10.33 -0.51 14.59
C GLU A 154 9.62 -0.65 13.23
N VAL A 155 9.26 -1.88 12.85
CA VAL A 155 8.53 -2.17 11.60
C VAL A 155 7.12 -1.56 11.65
N LEU A 156 6.42 -1.68 12.78
CA LEU A 156 5.10 -1.06 12.99
C LEU A 156 5.17 0.48 12.82
N VAL A 157 6.12 1.14 13.47
CA VAL A 157 6.30 2.59 13.37
C VAL A 157 6.64 2.99 11.94
N ALA A 158 7.54 2.27 11.27
CA ALA A 158 7.91 2.53 9.88
C ALA A 158 6.70 2.37 8.95
N GLY A 159 5.91 1.30 9.06
CA GLY A 159 4.71 1.08 8.25
C GLY A 159 3.63 2.15 8.46
N ALA A 160 3.41 2.58 9.71
CA ALA A 160 2.51 3.71 9.99
C ALA A 160 3.02 5.01 9.35
N CYS A 161 4.33 5.27 9.40
CA CYS A 161 4.92 6.44 8.73
C CYS A 161 4.76 6.38 7.21
N ILE A 162 4.95 5.22 6.57
CA ILE A 162 4.70 5.04 5.13
C ILE A 162 3.26 5.43 4.78
N GLN A 163 2.27 4.84 5.47
CA GLN A 163 0.84 5.11 5.20
C GLN A 163 0.50 6.60 5.36
N LEU A 164 0.98 7.22 6.45
CA LEU A 164 0.74 8.64 6.76
C LEU A 164 1.46 9.59 5.79
N LEU A 165 2.65 9.25 5.31
CA LEU A 165 3.37 10.06 4.35
C LEU A 165 2.78 9.99 2.94
N VAL A 166 2.25 8.82 2.56
CA VAL A 166 1.64 8.62 1.24
C VAL A 166 0.24 9.26 1.16
N ALA A 167 -0.55 9.19 2.22
CA ALA A 167 -1.96 9.59 2.17
C ALA A 167 -2.50 10.28 3.43
N GLY A 168 -1.63 10.86 4.27
CA GLY A 168 -2.03 11.46 5.55
C GLY A 168 -3.14 12.50 5.44
N SER A 169 -3.15 13.30 4.35
CA SER A 169 -4.18 14.31 4.12
C SER A 169 -5.59 13.70 3.94
N ILE A 170 -5.65 12.50 3.37
CA ILE A 170 -6.89 11.76 3.11
C ILE A 170 -7.27 10.94 4.34
N ILE A 171 -6.30 10.23 4.94
CA ILE A 171 -6.49 9.37 6.11
C ILE A 171 -7.10 10.17 7.27
N ILE A 172 -6.57 11.34 7.60
CA ILE A 172 -7.08 12.14 8.73
C ILE A 172 -8.51 12.60 8.50
N ARG A 173 -8.85 12.96 7.26
CA ARG A 173 -10.20 13.41 6.91
C ARG A 173 -11.21 12.26 6.97
N ARG A 174 -10.82 11.06 6.53
CA ARG A 174 -11.72 9.89 6.42
C ARG A 174 -11.82 9.08 7.71
N SER A 175 -10.73 9.00 8.48
CA SER A 175 -10.61 8.19 9.69
C SER A 175 -10.59 9.06 10.95
N SER A 176 -11.41 10.12 10.96
CA SER A 176 -11.46 11.11 12.05
C SER A 176 -11.83 10.49 13.41
N SER A 177 -12.62 9.42 13.40
CA SER A 177 -12.96 8.61 14.58
C SER A 177 -11.73 7.97 15.24
N TYR A 178 -10.73 7.57 14.46
CA TYR A 178 -9.51 6.91 14.94
C TYR A 178 -8.45 7.93 15.38
N PHE A 179 -8.11 8.88 14.50
CA PHE A 179 -6.93 9.71 14.70
C PHE A 179 -7.20 11.02 15.45
N LYS A 180 -8.47 11.47 15.53
CA LYS A 180 -8.97 12.72 16.14
C LYS A 180 -8.38 14.02 15.57
N SER A 181 -7.07 14.11 15.32
CA SER A 181 -6.39 15.25 14.69
C SER A 181 -4.94 14.92 14.27
N ALA A 182 -4.40 15.68 13.32
CA ALA A 182 -2.99 15.64 12.96
C ALA A 182 -2.06 15.93 14.15
N LYS A 183 -2.47 16.83 15.06
CA LYS A 183 -1.73 17.14 16.29
C LYS A 183 -1.56 15.91 17.19
N LYS A 184 -2.60 15.08 17.33
CA LYS A 184 -2.52 13.84 18.13
C LYS A 184 -1.55 12.83 17.50
N ILE A 185 -1.56 12.71 16.17
CA ILE A 185 -0.59 11.89 15.43
C ILE A 185 0.83 12.40 15.68
N ALA A 186 1.07 13.71 15.53
CA ALA A 186 2.39 14.31 15.77
C ALA A 186 2.92 14.01 17.19
N THR A 187 2.07 14.14 18.22
CA THR A 187 2.44 13.81 19.59
C THR A 187 2.85 12.34 19.76
N ARG A 188 2.11 11.40 19.15
CA ARG A 188 2.42 9.96 19.26
C ARG A 188 3.69 9.59 18.50
N LEU A 189 3.88 10.09 17.27
CA LEU A 189 5.12 9.89 16.52
C LEU A 189 6.35 10.45 17.27
N LYS A 190 6.21 11.64 17.88
CA LYS A 190 7.26 12.18 18.75
C LYS A 190 7.53 11.27 19.93
N ALA A 191 6.51 10.69 20.57
CA ALA A 191 6.72 9.75 21.67
C ALA A 191 7.58 8.56 21.22
N GLN A 192 7.27 7.95 20.06
CA GLN A 192 8.05 6.86 19.46
C GLN A 192 9.51 7.24 19.18
N ARG A 193 9.75 8.50 18.77
CA ARG A 193 11.11 9.03 18.63
C ARG A 193 11.83 9.13 19.97
N HIS A 194 11.20 9.72 20.99
CA HIS A 194 11.84 9.93 22.30
C HIS A 194 12.11 8.62 23.04
N SER A 195 11.28 7.58 22.84
CA SER A 195 11.51 6.24 23.38
C SER A 195 12.62 5.47 22.67
N GLY A 196 13.13 5.97 21.54
CA GLY A 196 14.13 5.25 20.75
C GLY A 196 13.59 3.98 20.10
N THR A 197 12.28 3.92 19.81
CA THR A 197 11.65 2.75 19.19
C THR A 197 12.25 2.44 17.82
N VAL A 198 12.60 3.48 17.06
CA VAL A 198 13.19 3.37 15.71
C VAL A 198 14.70 3.58 15.77
N LYS A 199 15.45 2.58 15.32
CA LYS A 199 16.92 2.50 15.45
C LYS A 199 17.62 2.66 14.11
N ASP A 200 17.02 2.15 13.04
CA ASP A 200 17.49 2.31 11.68
C ASP A 200 17.49 3.79 11.26
N LYS A 201 18.58 4.20 10.62
CA LYS A 201 18.81 5.61 10.28
C LYS A 201 17.83 6.13 9.23
N ASN A 202 17.39 5.28 8.30
CA ASN A 202 16.46 5.68 7.25
C ASN A 202 15.02 5.66 7.78
N ALA A 203 14.67 4.70 8.64
CA ALA A 203 13.41 4.70 9.36
C ALA A 203 13.28 5.93 10.28
N GLN A 204 14.37 6.38 10.92
CA GLN A 204 14.39 7.64 11.67
C GLN A 204 14.11 8.86 10.79
N LYS A 205 14.70 8.94 9.58
CA LYS A 205 14.39 10.02 8.62
C LYS A 205 12.92 10.01 8.22
N LEU A 206 12.37 8.82 7.98
CA LEU A 206 10.96 8.62 7.65
C LEU A 206 10.05 9.11 8.79
N LEU A 207 10.38 8.74 10.04
CA LEU A 207 9.67 9.18 11.25
C LEU A 207 9.69 10.71 11.41
N GLU A 208 10.86 11.34 11.25
CA GLU A 208 10.99 12.81 11.33
C GLU A 208 10.16 13.53 10.27
N LEU A 209 10.16 13.01 9.04
CA LEU A 209 9.34 13.58 7.98
C LEU A 209 7.84 13.44 8.29
N ALA A 210 7.42 12.28 8.80
CA ALA A 210 6.03 12.05 9.21
C ALA A 210 5.61 12.98 10.36
N ILE A 211 6.49 13.22 11.33
CA ILE A 211 6.29 14.23 12.40
C ILE A 211 6.08 15.61 11.79
N SER A 212 6.97 16.05 10.90
CA SER A 212 6.88 17.35 10.24
C SER A 212 5.57 17.52 9.47
N HIS A 213 5.16 16.49 8.73
CA HIS A 213 3.90 16.51 7.99
C HIS A 213 2.71 16.59 8.94
N ALA A 214 2.73 15.84 10.05
CA ALA A 214 1.69 15.88 11.08
C ALA A 214 1.58 17.25 11.76
N GLU A 215 2.70 17.90 12.08
CA GLU A 215 2.71 19.24 12.68
C GLU A 215 2.14 20.30 11.75
N SER A 216 2.37 20.16 10.45
CA SER A 216 1.78 21.04 9.43
C SER A 216 0.33 20.71 9.08
N GLY A 217 -0.26 19.66 9.69
CA GLY A 217 -1.64 19.25 9.50
C GLY A 217 -1.90 18.30 8.33
N PHE A 218 -0.87 17.61 7.82
CA PHE A 218 -0.91 16.75 6.63
C PHE A 218 -1.62 17.42 5.45
N LYS A 219 -1.08 18.55 4.98
CA LYS A 219 -1.61 19.21 3.78
C LYS A 219 -1.40 18.29 2.57
N LYS A 220 -2.35 18.26 1.63
CA LYS A 220 -2.27 17.43 0.40
C LYS A 220 -0.93 17.57 -0.35
N ARG A 221 -0.36 18.77 -0.37
CA ARG A 221 0.95 19.05 -1.02
C ARG A 221 2.15 18.36 -0.35
N ASN A 222 1.96 17.83 0.85
CA ASN A 222 2.96 17.10 1.60
C ASN A 222 2.82 15.58 1.39
N ASP A 223 1.78 15.09 0.73
CA ASP A 223 1.69 13.66 0.43
C ASP A 223 2.81 13.30 -0.56
N ILE A 224 3.62 12.30 -0.24
CA ILE A 224 4.78 11.90 -1.05
C ILE A 224 4.59 10.50 -1.62
N ASP A 225 5.17 10.26 -2.79
CA ASP A 225 5.10 8.97 -3.48
C ASP A 225 6.35 8.10 -3.30
N ASN A 226 7.40 8.67 -2.72
CA ASN A 226 8.72 8.04 -2.59
C ASN A 226 9.05 7.63 -1.15
N ALA A 227 8.05 7.44 -0.28
CA ALA A 227 8.27 7.00 1.11
C ALA A 227 9.11 5.72 1.19
N TRP A 228 8.90 4.77 0.25
CA TRP A 228 9.70 3.55 0.14
C TRP A 228 11.20 3.85 -0.09
N LYS A 229 11.52 4.75 -1.02
CA LYS A 229 12.89 5.15 -1.35
C LYS A 229 13.60 5.94 -0.25
N ILE A 230 12.84 6.53 0.67
CA ILE A 230 13.40 7.14 1.88
C ILE A 230 13.89 6.05 2.83
N LEU A 231 13.09 5.00 3.01
CA LEU A 231 13.40 3.88 3.90
C LEU A 231 14.50 2.97 3.33
N PHE A 232 14.41 2.67 2.04
CA PHE A 232 15.34 1.80 1.30
C PHE A 232 15.91 2.55 0.10
N PRO A 233 16.86 3.48 0.31
CA PRO A 233 17.52 4.17 -0.78
C PRO A 233 18.33 3.18 -1.62
N LEU A 234 18.31 3.36 -2.95
CA LEU A 234 19.20 2.61 -3.85
C LEU A 234 20.64 2.86 -3.43
N GLU A 235 21.40 1.80 -3.17
CA GLU A 235 22.84 1.92 -3.01
C GLU A 235 23.41 2.45 -4.33
N LEU A 236 23.96 3.67 -4.30
CA LEU A 236 24.75 4.15 -5.43
C LEU A 236 25.95 3.21 -5.58
N PRO A 237 26.27 2.73 -6.79
CA PRO A 237 27.47 1.92 -6.98
C PRO A 237 28.67 2.71 -6.42
N PRO A 238 29.59 2.05 -5.70
CA PRO A 238 30.71 2.72 -5.08
C PRO A 238 31.44 3.55 -6.14
N SER A 239 31.60 4.84 -5.88
CA SER A 239 32.31 5.74 -6.77
C SER A 239 33.70 5.18 -7.00
N VAL A 240 33.96 4.70 -8.22
CA VAL A 240 35.30 4.29 -8.63
C VAL A 240 36.13 5.56 -8.66
N HIS A 241 36.83 5.84 -7.57
CA HIS A 241 37.87 6.86 -7.54
C HIS A 241 38.94 6.41 -8.55
N ARG A 242 38.98 7.10 -9.69
CA ARG A 242 40.09 7.04 -10.65
C ARG A 242 41.20 7.97 -10.20
#